data_AF-A0AA38U6A8-F1
#
_entry.id   AF-A0AA38U6A8-F1
#
_cell.length_a   1.000
_cell.length_b   1.000
_cell.length_c   1.000
_cell.angle_alpha   90.00
_cell.angle_beta   90.00
_cell.angle_gamma   90.00
#
_symmetry.space_group_name_H-M   'P 1'
#
loop_
_entity.id
_entity.type
_entity.pdbx_description
1 polymer ?
#
loop_
_entity_poly.entity_id
_entity_poly.type
_entity_poly.pdbx_seq_one_letter_code
_entity_poly.pdbx_strand_id
1 'polypeptide(L)'
;MVGCVIVKDGKIVGEGFHPKAGQPHAEVFALRDAGELAENATAYVSLEPCNHYGRTPPCSEALVKAKVKKVVVGMVDPNPIVASRGVAKLRDAGIDVTVGVEEEMCKKLNEAWIHQMQTGMPFVTLRYSLTINGASQTISGKNPRRPVDTTLSCYKNTMQLYFLQNHYKSIRFLNPKNLIPTNRLV
;
A
#
# COMPACT_ATOMS: atom_id res chain seq x y z
N MET A 1 0.49 -1.38 2.80
CA MET A 1 1.38 -2.38 3.43
C MET A 1 2.20 -1.68 4.51
N VAL A 2 2.51 -2.38 5.60
CA VAL A 2 3.37 -1.87 6.67
C VAL A 2 4.46 -2.91 6.95
N GLY A 3 5.71 -2.46 7.02
CA GLY A 3 6.86 -3.18 7.55
C GLY A 3 7.42 -2.49 8.80
N CYS A 4 8.03 -3.29 9.67
CA CYS A 4 8.70 -2.89 10.89
C CYS A 4 9.98 -3.70 11.10
N VAL A 5 11.05 -3.05 11.53
CA VAL A 5 12.34 -3.65 11.86
C VAL A 5 12.81 -3.12 13.21
N ILE A 6 13.32 -3.98 14.09
CA ILE A 6 13.87 -3.60 15.39
C ILE A 6 15.37 -3.81 15.36
N VAL A 7 16.10 -2.76 15.73
CA VAL A 7 17.56 -2.72 15.70
C VAL A 7 18.10 -2.42 17.10
N LYS A 8 19.03 -3.26 17.55
CA LYS A 8 19.77 -3.08 18.80
C LYS A 8 21.26 -3.26 18.53
N ASP A 9 22.07 -2.32 19.01
CA ASP A 9 23.54 -2.34 18.85
C ASP A 9 24.00 -2.53 17.40
N GLY A 10 23.31 -1.87 16.45
CA GLY A 10 23.60 -1.94 15.02
C GLY A 10 23.18 -3.25 14.34
N LYS A 11 22.49 -4.15 15.04
CA LYS A 11 22.01 -5.43 14.50
C LYS A 11 20.49 -5.46 14.44
N ILE A 12 19.96 -6.04 13.37
CA ILE A 12 18.54 -6.37 13.30
C ILE A 12 18.28 -7.53 14.26
N VAL A 13 17.36 -7.32 15.19
CA VAL A 13 16.97 -8.32 16.19
C VAL A 13 15.53 -8.78 16.01
N GLY A 14 14.72 -8.08 15.22
CA GLY A 14 13.37 -8.53 14.88
C GLY A 14 12.83 -7.89 13.62
N GLU A 15 12.08 -8.67 12.84
CA GLU A 15 11.46 -8.21 11.59
C GLU A 15 9.98 -8.55 11.54
N GLY A 16 9.19 -7.71 10.87
CA GLY A 16 7.76 -7.94 10.74
C GLY A 16 7.13 -7.16 9.61
N PHE A 17 6.11 -7.75 9.00
CA PHE A 17 5.21 -7.08 8.08
C PHE A 17 3.77 -7.52 8.33
N HIS A 18 2.79 -6.72 7.92
CA HIS A 18 1.39 -7.10 8.04
C HIS A 18 0.96 -8.01 6.87
N PRO A 19 0.70 -9.31 7.09
CA PRO A 19 0.49 -10.25 6.00
C PRO A 19 -0.94 -10.20 5.43
N LYS A 20 -1.93 -9.93 6.27
CA LYS A 20 -3.35 -9.96 5.90
C LYS A 20 -4.20 -9.22 6.91
N ALA A 21 -5.25 -8.53 6.44
CA ALA A 21 -6.22 -7.87 7.30
C ALA A 21 -6.78 -8.80 8.39
N GLY A 22 -6.79 -8.32 9.64
CA GLY A 22 -7.22 -9.08 10.83
C GLY A 22 -6.11 -9.90 11.51
N GLN A 23 -4.94 -10.05 10.87
CA GLN A 23 -3.74 -10.55 11.53
C GLN A 23 -3.03 -9.43 12.32
N PRO A 24 -2.08 -9.77 13.22
CA PRO A 24 -1.24 -8.76 13.87
C PRO A 24 -0.57 -7.81 12.88
N HIS A 25 -0.26 -6.60 13.35
CA HIS A 25 0.45 -5.61 12.55
C HIS A 25 1.95 -5.91 12.53
N ALA A 26 2.68 -5.19 11.68
CA ALA A 26 4.11 -5.37 11.48
C ALA A 26 4.91 -5.24 12.78
N GLU A 27 4.55 -4.26 13.61
CA GLU A 27 5.20 -3.96 14.89
C GLU A 27 5.07 -5.13 15.86
N VAL A 28 3.90 -5.79 15.89
CA VAL A 28 3.67 -6.95 16.77
C VAL A 28 4.51 -8.14 16.33
N PHE A 29 4.66 -8.37 15.02
CA PHE A 29 5.54 -9.43 14.52
C PHE A 29 7.01 -9.13 14.82
N ALA A 30 7.47 -7.91 14.55
CA ALA A 30 8.85 -7.51 14.83
C ALA A 30 9.19 -7.58 16.31
N LEU A 31 8.26 -7.18 17.20
CA LEU A 31 8.43 -7.28 18.65
C LEU A 31 8.49 -8.74 19.14
N ARG A 32 7.68 -9.64 18.55
CA ARG A 32 7.71 -11.06 18.89
C ARG A 32 9.03 -11.71 18.47
N ASP A 33 9.55 -11.32 17.30
CA ASP A 33 10.81 -11.82 16.78
C ASP A 33 12.00 -11.31 17.61
N ALA A 34 11.97 -10.03 18.00
CA ALA A 34 12.98 -9.45 18.89
C ALA A 34 12.96 -9.98 20.33
N GLY A 35 11.78 -10.36 20.84
CA GLY A 35 11.63 -10.78 22.24
C GLY A 35 12.19 -9.74 23.22
N GLU A 36 12.97 -10.19 24.19
CA GLU A 36 13.62 -9.34 25.20
C GLU A 36 14.63 -8.34 24.60
N LEU A 37 15.13 -8.59 23.38
CA LEU A 37 16.05 -7.66 22.71
C LEU A 37 15.36 -6.36 22.27
N ALA A 38 14.03 -6.29 22.29
CA ALA A 38 13.30 -5.04 22.00
C ALA A 38 13.52 -3.95 23.05
N GLU A 39 13.83 -4.30 24.31
CA GLU A 39 14.05 -3.31 25.36
C GLU A 39 15.28 -2.45 25.04
N ASN A 40 15.11 -1.13 25.13
CA ASN A 40 16.10 -0.12 24.76
C ASN A 40 16.53 -0.11 23.28
N ALA A 41 15.84 -0.84 22.40
CA ALA A 41 16.12 -0.87 20.96
C ALA A 41 15.51 0.32 20.20
N THR A 42 15.83 0.41 18.91
CA THR A 42 15.17 1.33 17.96
C THR A 42 14.25 0.56 17.03
N ALA A 43 12.97 0.94 16.97
CA ALA A 43 12.03 0.40 16.00
C ALA A 43 11.93 1.34 14.78
N TYR A 44 12.07 0.80 13.58
CA TYR A 44 11.85 1.49 12.32
C TYR A 44 10.56 0.97 11.70
N VAL A 45 9.59 1.84 11.46
CA VAL A 45 8.27 1.47 10.96
C VAL A 45 7.87 2.36 9.80
N SER A 46 7.39 1.73 8.73
CA SER A 46 7.04 2.43 7.48
C SER A 46 5.79 3.35 7.57
N LEU A 47 4.92 3.12 8.54
CA LEU A 47 3.68 3.89 8.77
C LEU A 47 3.52 4.15 10.27
N GLU A 48 2.89 5.25 10.65
CA GLU A 48 2.60 5.56 12.05
C GLU A 48 1.95 4.37 12.80
N PRO A 49 2.50 3.96 13.97
CA PRO A 49 1.90 2.90 14.78
C PRO A 49 0.47 3.23 15.22
N CYS A 50 -0.45 2.29 15.05
CA CYS A 50 -1.84 2.53 15.39
C CYS A 50 -2.05 2.79 16.89
N ASN A 51 -2.94 3.73 17.22
CA ASN A 51 -3.35 4.08 18.59
C ASN A 51 -4.88 4.07 18.75
N HIS A 52 -5.51 2.99 18.31
CA HIS A 52 -6.93 2.74 18.53
C HIS A 52 -7.16 1.24 18.72
N TYR A 53 -8.26 0.90 19.41
CA TYR A 53 -8.70 -0.48 19.57
C TYR A 53 -9.58 -0.85 18.38
N GLY A 54 -9.05 -1.72 17.52
CA GLY A 54 -9.77 -2.28 16.38
C GLY A 54 -10.01 -3.77 16.57
N ARG A 55 -9.66 -4.57 15.55
CA ARG A 55 -9.63 -6.04 15.65
C ARG A 55 -8.45 -6.55 16.49
N THR A 56 -7.42 -5.72 16.62
CA THR A 56 -6.18 -5.97 17.34
C THR A 56 -5.91 -4.82 18.31
N PRO A 57 -5.19 -5.06 19.42
CA PRO A 57 -4.71 -4.00 20.30
C PRO A 57 -3.79 -3.01 19.59
N PRO A 58 -3.68 -1.75 20.08
CA PRO A 58 -2.86 -0.70 19.45
C PRO A 58 -1.36 -1.00 19.53
N CYS A 59 -0.66 -0.77 18.42
CA CYS A 59 0.77 -1.02 18.30
C CYS A 59 1.62 -0.04 19.12
N SER A 60 1.14 1.20 19.29
CA SER A 60 1.78 2.17 20.16
C SER A 60 1.89 1.66 21.60
N GLU A 61 0.89 0.93 22.12
CA GLU A 61 0.97 0.34 23.46
C GLU A 61 1.94 -0.82 23.53
N ALA A 62 2.00 -1.65 22.48
CA ALA A 62 2.95 -2.75 22.40
C ALA A 62 4.41 -2.24 22.42
N LEU A 63 4.71 -1.17 21.69
CA LEU A 63 6.03 -0.54 21.67
C LEU A 63 6.40 0.07 23.04
N VAL A 64 5.44 0.75 23.70
CA VAL A 64 5.63 1.27 25.07
C VAL A 64 5.89 0.14 26.06
N LYS A 65 5.08 -0.93 26.00
CA LYS A 65 5.24 -2.09 26.87
C LYS A 65 6.58 -2.80 26.67
N ALA A 66 7.06 -2.86 25.43
CA ALA A 66 8.37 -3.41 25.09
C ALA A 66 9.52 -2.48 25.45
N LYS A 67 9.24 -1.25 25.91
CA LYS A 67 10.23 -0.24 26.33
C LYS A 67 11.29 0.00 25.25
N VAL A 68 10.86 0.15 24.00
CA VAL A 68 11.76 0.62 22.94
C VAL A 68 12.24 2.02 23.28
N LYS A 69 13.52 2.30 23.03
CA LYS A 69 14.12 3.62 23.33
C LYS A 69 13.71 4.67 22.30
N LYS A 70 13.63 4.24 21.03
CA LYS A 70 13.39 5.12 19.89
C LYS A 70 12.47 4.46 18.88
N VAL A 71 11.62 5.27 18.25
CA VAL A 71 10.79 4.87 17.12
C VAL A 71 11.04 5.83 15.96
N VAL A 72 11.38 5.29 14.80
CA VAL A 72 11.57 6.03 13.54
C VAL A 72 10.41 5.67 12.62
N VAL A 73 9.62 6.67 12.27
CA VAL A 73 8.39 6.53 11.48
C VAL A 73 8.61 7.06 10.07
N GLY A 74 8.26 6.24 9.07
CA GLY A 74 8.40 6.60 7.67
C GLY A 74 7.44 7.70 7.25
N MET A 75 6.14 7.47 7.45
CA MET A 75 5.09 8.46 7.19
C MET A 75 4.01 8.45 8.28
N VAL A 76 3.35 9.60 8.49
CA VAL A 76 2.18 9.74 9.36
C VAL A 76 0.97 9.05 8.70
N ASP A 77 0.10 8.41 9.48
CA ASP A 77 -1.09 7.78 8.92
C ASP A 77 -2.05 8.85 8.37
N PRO A 78 -2.45 8.81 7.07
CA PRO A 78 -3.40 9.76 6.51
C PRO A 78 -4.82 9.59 7.06
N ASN A 79 -5.10 8.51 7.80
CA ASN A 79 -6.40 8.27 8.42
C ASN A 79 -6.70 9.36 9.48
N PRO A 80 -7.76 10.18 9.31
CA PRO A 80 -8.08 11.27 10.24
C PRO A 80 -8.32 10.81 11.69
N ILE A 81 -8.70 9.55 11.89
CA ILE A 81 -8.95 8.97 13.23
C ILE A 81 -7.63 8.67 13.95
N VAL A 82 -6.55 8.41 13.22
CA VAL A 82 -5.27 7.94 13.74
C VAL A 82 -4.20 9.01 13.69
N ALA A 83 -4.26 9.90 12.69
CA ALA A 83 -3.23 10.87 12.37
C ALA A 83 -2.63 11.53 13.62
N SER A 84 -1.32 11.33 13.80
CA SER A 84 -0.49 11.87 14.89
C SER A 84 -0.82 11.40 16.31
N ARG A 85 -1.84 10.56 16.52
CA ARG A 85 -2.20 10.06 17.86
C ARG A 85 -1.25 8.97 18.34
N GLY A 86 -0.69 8.17 17.44
CA GLY A 86 0.30 7.14 17.77
C GLY A 86 1.64 7.77 18.12
N VAL A 87 2.07 8.73 17.31
CA VAL A 87 3.28 9.53 17.56
C VAL A 87 3.18 10.26 18.90
N ALA A 88 2.06 10.92 19.18
CA ALA A 88 1.84 11.61 20.45
C ALA A 88 1.98 10.67 21.65
N LYS A 89 1.28 9.52 21.63
CA LYS A 89 1.33 8.54 22.72
C LYS A 89 2.73 8.00 23.00
N LEU A 90 3.52 7.76 21.95
CA LEU A 90 4.91 7.30 22.11
C LEU A 90 5.78 8.38 22.77
N ARG A 91 5.62 9.64 22.34
CA ARG A 91 6.33 10.79 22.95
C ARG A 91 5.91 11.01 24.40
N ASP A 92 4.62 10.92 24.70
CA ASP A 92 4.08 11.06 26.06
C ASP A 92 4.60 9.96 27.00
N ALA A 93 4.92 8.78 26.45
CA ALA A 93 5.56 7.68 27.17
C ALA A 93 7.10 7.83 27.30
N GLY A 94 7.68 8.93 26.83
CA GLY A 94 9.12 9.23 26.93
C GLY A 94 9.98 8.57 25.85
N ILE A 95 9.39 8.05 24.78
CA ILE A 95 10.12 7.44 23.66
C ILE A 95 10.56 8.54 22.69
N ASP A 96 11.82 8.47 22.21
CA ASP A 96 12.29 9.36 21.13
C ASP A 96 11.60 8.99 19.81
N VAL A 97 10.86 9.93 19.20
CA VAL A 97 10.13 9.68 17.95
C VAL A 97 10.56 10.63 16.84
N THR A 98 11.21 10.07 15.83
CA THR A 98 11.54 10.75 14.56
C THR A 98 10.53 10.35 13.49
N VAL A 99 10.04 11.31 12.70
CA VAL A 99 9.00 11.08 11.69
C VAL A 99 9.46 11.65 10.34
N GLY A 100 9.06 11.03 9.24
CA GLY A 100 9.35 11.51 7.88
C GLY A 100 10.61 10.91 7.24
N VAL A 101 11.12 9.80 7.79
CA VAL A 101 12.31 9.14 7.24
C VAL A 101 11.92 8.30 6.03
N GLU A 102 12.47 8.61 4.85
CA GLU A 102 12.06 7.96 3.60
C GLU A 102 10.54 8.07 3.32
N GLU A 103 9.96 9.22 3.69
CA GLU A 103 8.52 9.45 3.61
C GLU A 103 7.95 9.23 2.20
N GLU A 104 8.66 9.70 1.17
CA GLU A 104 8.22 9.56 -0.23
C GLU A 104 8.19 8.10 -0.68
N MET A 105 9.15 7.28 -0.24
CA MET A 105 9.13 5.84 -0.51
C MET A 105 7.98 5.15 0.23
N CYS A 106 7.73 5.54 1.49
CA CYS A 106 6.63 5.00 2.29
C CYS A 106 5.25 5.39 1.72
N LYS A 107 5.12 6.62 1.21
CA LYS A 107 3.92 7.09 0.51
C LYS A 107 3.68 6.29 -0.76
N LYS A 108 4.71 6.09 -1.58
CA LYS A 108 4.61 5.29 -2.80
C LYS A 108 4.17 3.85 -2.53
N LEU A 109 4.68 3.24 -1.45
CA LEU A 109 4.23 1.90 -1.02
C LEU A 109 2.74 1.84 -0.67
N ASN A 110 2.16 2.96 -0.23
CA ASN A 110 0.79 3.05 0.30
C ASN A 110 -0.11 3.97 -0.54
N GLU A 111 0.22 4.26 -1.79
CA GLU A 111 -0.47 5.26 -2.62
C GLU A 111 -1.99 5.06 -2.68
N ALA A 112 -2.43 3.82 -2.95
CA ALA A 112 -3.85 3.49 -3.00
C ALA A 112 -4.57 3.66 -1.65
N TRP A 113 -3.88 3.39 -0.54
CA TRP A 113 -4.41 3.61 0.82
C TRP A 113 -4.55 5.10 1.11
N ILE A 114 -3.52 5.88 0.81
CA ILE A 114 -3.49 7.33 1.02
C ILE A 114 -4.60 8.00 0.23
N HIS A 115 -4.73 7.67 -1.06
CA HIS A 115 -5.79 8.21 -1.91
C HIS A 115 -7.17 7.91 -1.31
N GLN A 116 -7.41 6.67 -0.88
CA GLN A 116 -8.68 6.27 -0.28
C GLN A 116 -8.98 7.06 1.01
N MET A 117 -7.99 7.24 1.88
CA MET A 117 -8.18 7.96 3.16
C MET A 117 -8.40 9.46 2.95
N GLN A 118 -7.71 10.08 1.99
CA GLN A 118 -7.78 11.52 1.75
C GLN A 118 -9.03 11.93 0.96
N THR A 119 -9.46 11.11 0.00
CA THR A 119 -10.54 11.48 -0.93
C THR A 119 -11.87 10.78 -0.64
N GLY A 120 -11.85 9.69 0.14
CA GLY A 120 -13.00 8.79 0.28
C GLY A 120 -13.32 8.00 -0.99
N MET A 121 -12.54 8.17 -2.07
CA MET A 121 -12.76 7.53 -3.37
C MET A 121 -11.80 6.35 -3.58
N PRO A 122 -12.20 5.34 -4.39
CA PRO A 122 -11.31 4.25 -4.74
C PRO A 122 -10.15 4.73 -5.62
N PHE A 123 -8.95 4.21 -5.38
CA PHE A 123 -7.82 4.41 -6.29
C PHE A 123 -8.03 3.59 -7.57
N VAL A 124 -8.20 4.27 -8.70
CA VAL A 124 -8.54 3.65 -9.99
C VAL A 124 -7.34 3.65 -10.92
N THR A 125 -7.09 2.51 -11.55
CA THR A 125 -6.13 2.39 -12.64
C THR A 125 -6.84 1.90 -13.88
N LEU A 126 -6.81 2.72 -14.93
CA LEU A 126 -7.31 2.35 -16.24
C LEU A 126 -6.20 1.63 -17.00
N ARG A 127 -6.51 0.42 -17.45
CA ARG A 127 -5.68 -0.30 -18.40
C ARG A 127 -6.42 -0.47 -19.71
N TYR A 128 -5.72 -0.21 -20.81
CA TYR A 128 -6.20 -0.46 -22.16
C TYR A 128 -5.11 -1.13 -23.00
N SER A 129 -5.51 -1.83 -24.05
CA SER A 129 -4.62 -2.37 -25.08
C SER A 129 -5.06 -1.80 -26.42
N LEU A 130 -4.11 -1.17 -27.12
CA LEU A 130 -4.34 -0.51 -28.39
C LEU A 130 -3.30 -1.00 -29.40
N THR A 131 -3.67 -0.97 -30.67
CA THR A 131 -2.70 -1.03 -31.77
C THR A 131 -1.82 0.22 -31.77
N ILE A 132 -0.70 0.19 -32.50
CA ILE A 132 0.20 1.35 -32.65
C ILE A 132 -0.53 2.61 -33.17
N ASN A 133 -1.60 2.40 -33.94
CA ASN A 133 -2.45 3.47 -34.48
C ASN A 133 -3.59 3.87 -33.52
N GLY A 134 -3.57 3.41 -32.26
CA GLY A 134 -4.56 3.76 -31.24
C GLY A 134 -5.90 3.03 -31.34
N ALA A 135 -6.06 2.04 -32.23
CA ALA A 135 -7.30 1.27 -32.34
C ALA A 135 -7.39 0.17 -31.26
N SER A 136 -8.52 0.09 -30.55
CA SER A 136 -8.82 -0.95 -29.53
C SER A 136 -9.52 -2.18 -30.08
N GLN A 137 -10.12 -2.08 -31.27
CA GLN A 137 -10.75 -3.18 -32.01
C GLN A 137 -10.47 -2.99 -33.51
N THR A 138 -10.30 -4.08 -34.25
CA THR A 138 -10.43 -4.07 -35.70
C THR A 138 -11.89 -3.74 -36.02
N ILE A 139 -12.14 -2.61 -36.69
CA ILE A 139 -13.45 -2.33 -37.28
C ILE A 139 -13.72 -3.46 -38.26
N SER A 140 -14.63 -4.38 -37.92
CA SER A 140 -15.09 -5.44 -38.84
C SER A 140 -15.97 -4.79 -39.91
N GLY A 141 -15.32 -4.07 -40.83
CA GLY A 141 -15.85 -3.71 -42.13
C GLY A 141 -15.08 -4.51 -43.15
N LYS A 142 -15.64 -5.66 -43.57
CA LYS A 142 -15.27 -6.52 -44.72
C LYS A 142 -14.05 -6.06 -45.55
N ASN A 143 -12.82 -6.15 -45.01
CA ASN A 143 -11.62 -5.99 -45.81
C ASN A 143 -10.49 -6.86 -45.24
N PRO A 144 -10.19 -8.02 -45.85
CA PRO A 144 -9.32 -9.06 -45.28
C PRO A 144 -7.82 -8.77 -45.44
N ARG A 145 -7.42 -7.53 -45.74
CA ARG A 145 -6.02 -7.22 -46.02
C ARG A 145 -5.33 -6.68 -44.78
N ARG A 146 -4.65 -7.61 -44.09
CA ARG A 146 -3.83 -7.51 -42.88
C ARG A 146 -4.58 -8.00 -41.64
N PRO A 147 -4.40 -9.28 -41.26
CA PRO A 147 -4.57 -9.66 -39.87
C PRO A 147 -3.61 -8.76 -39.09
N VAL A 148 -4.15 -7.85 -38.28
CA VAL A 148 -3.33 -7.27 -37.21
C VAL A 148 -3.12 -8.43 -36.28
N ASP A 149 -1.91 -8.95 -36.25
CA ASP A 149 -1.52 -10.07 -35.40
C ASP A 149 -1.61 -9.62 -33.92
N THR A 150 -2.82 -9.63 -33.36
CA THR A 150 -3.09 -9.32 -31.96
C THR A 150 -2.50 -10.37 -31.02
N THR A 151 -2.00 -11.48 -31.57
CA THR A 151 -1.42 -12.61 -30.85
C THR A 151 -0.02 -12.30 -30.30
N LEU A 152 0.75 -11.38 -30.89
CA LEU A 152 2.11 -11.07 -30.40
C LEU A 152 2.14 -10.26 -29.09
N SER A 153 1.09 -9.50 -28.79
CA SER A 153 0.98 -8.74 -27.54
C SER A 153 0.46 -9.61 -26.37
N CYS A 154 0.15 -10.89 -26.60
CA CYS A 154 -0.58 -11.75 -25.66
C CYS A 154 0.24 -12.13 -24.40
N TYR A 155 1.48 -12.61 -24.55
CA TYR A 155 2.17 -13.28 -23.43
C TYR A 155 2.65 -12.31 -22.33
N LYS A 156 3.31 -11.21 -22.68
CA LYS A 156 3.77 -10.21 -21.68
C LYS A 156 2.60 -9.46 -21.04
N ASN A 157 1.54 -9.16 -21.80
CA ASN A 157 0.38 -8.47 -21.26
C ASN A 157 -0.46 -9.33 -20.33
N THR A 158 -0.49 -10.64 -20.53
CA THR A 158 -1.27 -11.54 -19.69
C THR A 158 -0.68 -11.62 -18.28
N MET A 159 0.65 -11.71 -18.15
CA MET A 159 1.31 -11.66 -16.83
C MET A 159 1.06 -10.33 -16.10
N GLN A 160 1.08 -9.21 -16.83
CA GLN A 160 0.74 -7.91 -16.25
C GLN A 160 -0.75 -7.80 -15.89
N LEU A 161 -1.66 -8.50 -16.59
CA LEU A 161 -3.09 -8.58 -16.21
C LEU A 161 -3.23 -9.34 -14.89
N TYR A 162 -2.59 -10.49 -14.77
CA TYR A 162 -2.59 -11.30 -13.55
C TYR A 162 -2.00 -10.54 -12.36
N PHE A 163 -0.92 -9.76 -12.55
CA PHE A 163 -0.38 -8.90 -11.50
C PHE A 163 -1.44 -7.90 -11.00
N LEU A 164 -2.05 -7.13 -11.91
CA LEU A 164 -3.11 -6.18 -11.53
C LEU A 164 -4.31 -6.89 -10.87
N GLN A 165 -4.68 -8.08 -11.32
CA GLN A 165 -5.77 -8.84 -10.69
C GLN A 165 -5.55 -9.14 -9.20
N ASN A 166 -4.29 -9.31 -8.78
CA ASN A 166 -3.94 -9.61 -7.39
C ASN A 166 -3.73 -8.35 -6.53
N HIS A 167 -3.54 -7.18 -7.14
CA HIS A 167 -3.26 -5.92 -6.42
C HIS A 167 -4.49 -5.01 -6.23
N TYR A 168 -5.59 -5.25 -6.95
CA TYR A 168 -6.81 -4.43 -6.85
C TYR A 168 -7.96 -5.20 -6.19
N LYS A 169 -8.69 -4.50 -5.31
CA LYS A 169 -9.86 -5.07 -4.60
C LYS A 169 -11.02 -5.44 -5.55
N SER A 170 -11.09 -4.83 -6.73
CA SER A 170 -12.15 -5.08 -7.70
C SER A 170 -11.69 -4.77 -9.12
N ILE A 171 -12.25 -5.49 -10.09
CA ILE A 171 -12.02 -5.26 -11.51
C ILE A 171 -13.37 -4.98 -12.16
N ARG A 172 -13.36 -4.01 -13.07
CA ARG A 172 -14.52 -3.66 -13.90
C ARG A 172 -14.07 -3.65 -15.35
N PHE A 173 -14.80 -4.40 -16.18
CA PHE A 173 -14.63 -4.37 -17.62
C PHE A 173 -15.52 -3.27 -18.18
N LEU A 174 -14.93 -2.30 -18.84
CA LEU A 174 -15.68 -1.32 -19.60
C LEU A 174 -16.14 -1.99 -20.89
N ASN A 175 -17.46 -2.09 -21.08
CA ASN A 175 -18.01 -2.51 -22.36
C ASN A 175 -17.88 -1.33 -23.34
N PRO A 176 -17.14 -1.47 -24.46
CA PRO A 176 -16.96 -0.39 -25.42
C PRO A 176 -18.28 0.14 -26.01
N LYS A 177 -19.37 -0.64 -25.96
CA LYS A 177 -20.72 -0.16 -26.36
C LYS A 177 -21.27 0.96 -25.47
N ASN A 178 -20.80 1.07 -24.23
CA ASN A 178 -21.24 2.08 -23.25
C ASN A 178 -20.33 3.31 -23.20
N LEU A 179 -19.28 3.36 -24.04
CA LEU A 179 -18.29 4.44 -24.10
C LEU A 179 -18.47 5.37 -25.30
N ILE A 180 -19.53 5.18 -26.11
CA ILE A 180 -19.83 6.10 -27.22
C ILE A 180 -20.32 7.42 -26.60
N PRO A 181 -19.59 8.53 -26.76
CA PRO A 181 -20.14 9.82 -26.42
C PRO A 181 -21.30 10.05 -27.39
N THR A 182 -22.52 10.11 -26.88
CA THR A 182 -23.68 10.61 -27.63
C THR A 182 -23.57 12.12 -27.76
N ASN A 183 -22.48 12.62 -28.32
CA ASN A 183 -22.40 13.98 -28.86
C ASN A 183 -22.21 13.84 -30.37
N ARG A 184 -23.35 13.64 -31.05
CA ARG A 184 -23.53 14.16 -32.40
C ARG A 184 -23.40 15.68 -32.27
N LEU A 185 -22.22 16.21 -32.58
CA LEU A 185 -22.13 17.60 -33.01
C LEU A 185 -22.77 17.65 -34.40
N VAL A 186 -23.80 18.48 -34.48
CA VAL A 186 -24.51 18.88 -35.71
C VAL A 186 -23.55 19.64 -36.61
#